data_AF-G0EZ47-F1
#
_entry.id   AF-G0EZ47-F1
#
_cell.length_a   1.000
_cell.length_b   1.000
_cell.length_c   1.000
_cell.angle_alpha   90.00
_cell.angle_beta   90.00
_cell.angle_gamma   90.00
#
_symmetry.space_group_name_H-M   'P 1'
#
loop_
_entity.id
_entity.type
_entity.pdbx_description
1 polymer ?
#
loop_
_entity_poly.entity_id
_entity_poly.type
_entity_poly.pdbx_seq_one_letter_code
_entity_poly.pdbx_strand_id
1 'polypeptide(L)' 'MAVTSGMKYVNVASSETVTFRSGEQEATWKFAESIRGTNVDLGVLLPGVPDAQGVRVYIDRSHLFTGG' A
#
# COMPACT_ATOMS: atom_id res chain seq x y z
N MET A 1 -2.65 2.92 -9.10
CA MET A 1 -3.86 3.21 -8.30
C MET A 1 -3.94 4.70 -7.98
N ALA A 2 -5.11 5.32 -8.11
CA ALA A 2 -5.30 6.71 -7.72
C ALA A 2 -5.66 6.80 -6.23
N VAL A 3 -4.97 7.65 -5.48
CA VAL A 3 -5.25 7.98 -4.08
C VAL A 3 -6.06 9.28 -4.11
N THR A 4 -7.22 9.26 -3.46
CA THR A 4 -8.12 10.42 -3.41
C THR A 4 -8.28 10.90 -1.98
N SER A 5 -8.50 12.20 -1.82
CA SER A 5 -8.82 12.79 -0.54
C SER A 5 -10.09 12.16 0.04
N GLY A 6 -9.97 11.55 1.22
CA GLY A 6 -11.05 10.78 1.88
C GLY A 6 -10.85 9.26 1.87
N MET A 7 -9.90 8.74 1.09
CA MET A 7 -9.51 7.33 1.16
C MET A 7 -8.96 7.00 2.55
N LYS A 8 -9.46 5.94 3.18
CA LYS A 8 -9.05 5.54 4.54
C LYS A 8 -8.09 4.37 4.53
N TYR A 9 -8.26 3.46 3.58
CA TYR A 9 -7.41 2.31 3.45
C TYR A 9 -7.39 1.78 2.03
N VAL A 10 -6.38 0.97 1.74
CA VAL A 10 -6.21 0.27 0.48
C VAL A 10 -5.71 -1.14 0.78
N ASN A 11 -6.18 -2.13 0.01
CA ASN A 11 -5.68 -3.49 0.11
C ASN A 11 -4.72 -3.74 -1.06
N VAL A 12 -3.57 -4.34 -0.77
CA VAL A 12 -2.56 -4.70 -1.76
C VAL A 12 -2.08 -6.12 -1.50
N ALA A 13 -1.73 -6.85 -2.55
CA ALA A 13 -1.17 -8.18 -2.39
C ALA A 13 0.29 -8.12 -1.90
N SER A 14 0.71 -9.18 -1.21
CA SER A 14 2.13 -9.40 -0.91
C SER A 14 2.93 -9.47 -2.21
N SER A 15 4.15 -8.91 -2.20
CA SER A 15 5.06 -8.78 -3.35
C SER A 15 4.59 -7.86 -4.49
N GLU A 16 3.38 -7.29 -4.39
CA GLU A 16 2.82 -6.43 -5.42
C GLU A 16 3.60 -5.11 -5.52
N THR A 17 3.78 -4.64 -6.74
CA THR A 17 4.33 -3.31 -7.02
C THR A 17 3.19 -2.41 -7.45
N VAL A 18 2.89 -1.39 -6.63
CA VAL A 18 1.76 -0.49 -6.86
C VAL A 18 2.29 0.93 -7.04
N THR A 19 1.87 1.57 -8.13
CA THR A 19 2.08 3.01 -8.33
C THR A 19 0.89 3.77 -7.77
N PHE A 20 1.10 4.53 -6.70
CA PHE A 20 0.12 5.43 -6.11
C PHE A 20 0.21 6.79 -6.77
N ARG A 21 -0.93 7.33 -7.21
CA ARG A 21 -1.01 8.66 -7.84
C ARG A 21 -1.96 9.55 -7.08
N SER A 22 -1.52 10.74 -6.70
CA SER A 22 -2.35 11.76 -6.05
C SER A 22 -2.17 13.09 -6.77
N GLY A 23 -3.22 13.54 -7.45
CA GLY A 23 -3.13 14.69 -8.36
C GLY A 23 -2.08 14.48 -9.45
N GLU A 24 -1.09 15.36 -9.50
CA GLU A 24 0.06 15.30 -10.42
C GLU A 24 1.25 14.50 -9.89
N GLN A 25 1.20 14.06 -8.63
CA GLN A 25 2.29 13.30 -8.03
C GLN A 25 2.04 11.80 -8.16
N GLU A 26 3.10 11.05 -8.40
CA GLU A 26 3.07 9.60 -8.39
C GLU A 26 4.28 9.02 -7.67
N ALA A 27 4.06 7.91 -6.97
CA ALA A 27 5.13 7.16 -6.34
C ALA A 27 4.85 5.67 -6.42
N THR A 28 5.90 4.91 -6.74
CA THR A 28 5.82 3.46 -6.89
C THR A 28 6.42 2.79 -5.68
N TRP A 29 5.68 1.86 -5.08
CA TRP A 29 6.15 1.08 -3.95
C TRP A 29 6.02 -0.42 -4.23
N LYS A 30 7.07 -1.17 -3.92
CA LYS A 30 7.05 -2.62 -3.93
C LYS A 30 6.85 -3.14 -2.51
N PHE A 31 5.73 -3.79 -2.28
CA PHE A 31 5.42 -4.36 -0.98
C PHE A 31 6.24 -5.62 -0.73
N ALA A 32 6.73 -5.77 0.50
CA ALA A 32 7.41 -6.99 0.91
C ALA A 32 6.42 -8.16 1.01
N GLU A 33 6.93 -9.38 0.85
CA GLU A 33 6.21 -10.61 1.17
C GLU A 33 5.80 -10.60 2.65
N SER A 34 4.50 -10.56 2.93
CA SER A 34 3.98 -10.57 4.29
C SER A 34 3.45 -11.96 4.65
N ILE A 35 4.08 -12.60 5.65
CA ILE A 35 3.72 -13.96 6.09
C ILE A 35 2.42 -13.96 6.92
N ARG A 36 2.08 -12.85 7.58
CA ARG A 36 0.93 -12.76 8.52
C ARG A 36 -0.13 -11.74 8.13
N GLY A 37 0.05 -11.03 7.02
CA GLY A 37 -0.71 -9.82 6.74
C GLY A 37 -0.24 -8.69 7.67
N THR A 38 -0.08 -7.48 7.14
CA THR A 38 0.34 -6.33 7.95
C THR A 38 -0.33 -5.06 7.45
N ASN A 39 -0.32 -4.01 8.27
CA ASN A 39 -0.76 -2.71 7.84
C ASN A 39 0.29 -1.64 8.13
N VAL A 40 0.38 -0.67 7.23
CA VAL A 40 1.32 0.46 7.34
C VAL A 40 0.65 1.71 6.81
N ASP A 41 0.99 2.86 7.38
CA ASP A 41 0.50 4.15 6.89
C ASP A 41 1.22 4.51 5.57
N LEU A 42 0.44 4.84 4.55
CA LEU A 42 0.98 5.18 3.23
C LEU A 42 1.81 6.46 3.29
N GLY A 43 1.49 7.40 4.18
CA GLY A 43 2.29 8.61 4.41
C GLY A 43 3.65 8.32 5.03
N VAL A 44 3.84 7.18 5.70
CA VAL A 44 5.18 6.75 6.17
C VAL A 44 6.00 6.19 5.01
N LEU A 45 5.36 5.48 4.08
CA LEU A 45 6.03 4.95 2.88
C LEU A 45 6.33 6.04 1.85
N LEU A 46 5.40 6.96 1.68
CA LEU A 46 5.36 7.98 0.64
C LEU A 46 5.16 9.37 1.26
N PRO A 47 6.11 9.88 2.06
CA PRO A 47 5.94 11.15 2.77
C PRO A 47 5.79 12.37 1.86
N GLY A 48 6.20 12.26 0.59
CA GLY A 48 6.05 13.33 -0.40
C GLY A 48 4.68 13.39 -1.06
N VAL A 49 3.87 12.32 -1.00
CA VAL A 49 2.61 12.23 -1.77
C VAL A 49 1.46 12.88 -0.99
N PRO A 50 0.81 13.92 -1.55
CA PRO A 50 -0.37 14.53 -0.92
C PRO A 50 -1.51 13.51 -0.82
N ASP A 51 -2.35 13.63 0.20
CA ASP A 51 -3.44 12.69 0.52
C ASP A 51 -3.00 11.25 0.89
N ALA A 52 -1.69 10.95 0.97
CA ALA A 52 -1.22 9.65 1.44
C ALA A 52 -1.23 9.51 2.97
N GLN A 53 -1.09 10.63 3.70
CA GLN A 53 -1.09 10.61 5.16
C GLN A 53 -2.44 10.14 5.72
N GLY A 54 -2.41 9.13 6.58
CA GLY A 54 -3.61 8.57 7.19
C GLY A 54 -4.32 7.52 6.33
N VAL A 55 -3.84 7.25 5.11
CA VAL A 55 -4.30 6.11 4.29
C VAL A 55 -3.58 4.86 4.78
N ARG A 56 -4.34 3.89 5.28
CA ARG A 56 -3.77 2.64 5.79
C ARG A 56 -3.67 1.60 4.68
N VAL A 57 -2.46 1.16 4.34
CA VAL A 57 -2.24 0.06 3.41
C VAL A 57 -2.34 -1.25 4.17
N TYR A 58 -3.27 -2.11 3.80
CA TYR A 58 -3.33 -3.49 4.26
C TYR A 58 -2.67 -4.38 3.22
N ILE A 59 -1.58 -5.01 3.62
CA ILE A 59 -0.85 -5.97 2.80
C ILE A 59 -1.42 -7.34 3.11
N ASP A 60 -2.08 -7.95 2.13
CA ASP A 60 -2.63 -9.28 2.25
C ASP A 60 -1.52 -10.31 2.48
N ARG A 61 -1.87 -11.38 3.19
CA ARG A 61 -0.95 -12.49 3.44
C ARG A 61 -0.54 -13.13 2.11
N SER A 62 0.76 -13.37 1.95
CA SER A 62 1.28 -14.08 0.78
C SER A 62 0.69 -15.49 0.71
N HIS A 63 0.12 -15.83 -0.45
CA HIS A 63 -0.34 -17.18 -0.78
C HIS A 63 0.84 -18.14 -1.00
N LEU A 64 2.09 -17.66 -1.08
CA LEU A 64 3.27 -18.53 -1.14
C LEU A 64 3.45 -19.33 0.17
N PHE A 65 2.81 -18.91 1.27
CA PHE A 65 2.85 -19.61 2.56
C PHE A 65 1.56 -20.39 2.87
N THR A 66 0.68 -20.67 1.90
CA THR A 66 -0.37 -21.68 2.06
C THR A 66 0.21 -23.07 1.78
N GLY A 67 1.07 -23.54 2.69
CA GLY A 67 1.54 -24.91 2.74
C GLY A 67 0.79 -25.67 3.82
N GLY A 68 0.02 -26.68 3.42
CA GLY A 68 -0.64 -27.68 4.23
C GLY A 68 -1.09 -28.82 3.34
#